data_AF-A0A927V100-F1
#
_entry.id   AF-A0A927V100-F1
#
_cell.length_a   1.000
_cell.length_b   1.000
_cell.length_c   1.000
_cell.angle_alpha   90.00
_cell.angle_beta   90.00
_cell.angle_gamma   90.00
#
_symmetry.space_group_name_H-M   'P 1'
#
loop_
_entity.id
_entity.type
_entity.pdbx_description
1 polymer ?
#
loop_
_entity_poly.entity_id
_entity_poly.type
_entity_poly.pdbx_seq_one_letter_code
_entity_poly.pdbx_strand_id
1 'polypeptide(L)'
;MSNYFAGVTDIETLGKRYRELLKKYHPDNGGSVSEMQSINAEYDRLFADLSKVNKSDSQSYTYEENEQFKAILNEITGFNMTVQIIGSWIWCFDCY
;
A
#
# COMPACT_ATOMS: atom_id res chain seq x y z
N MET A 1 6.40 1.07 19.35
CA MET A 1 6.01 0.61 18.00
C MET A 1 5.45 1.80 17.25
N SER A 2 5.95 2.07 16.05
CA SER A 2 5.36 3.05 15.15
C SER A 2 4.14 2.39 14.49
N ASN A 3 2.92 2.84 14.82
CA ASN A 3 1.71 2.34 14.17
C ASN A 3 1.51 3.11 12.86
N TYR A 4 2.15 2.69 11.78
CA TYR A 4 2.08 3.38 10.49
C TYR A 4 0.69 3.26 9.85
N PHE A 5 -0.03 2.19 10.17
CA PHE A 5 -1.35 1.87 9.64
C PHE A 5 -2.46 2.03 10.68
N ALA A 6 -2.30 2.96 11.63
CA ALA A 6 -3.33 3.24 12.63
C ALA A 6 -4.68 3.62 11.98
N GLY A 7 -5.74 2.87 12.29
CA GLY A 7 -7.09 3.09 11.78
C GLY A 7 -7.40 2.43 10.44
N VAL A 8 -6.52 1.58 9.91
CA VAL A 8 -6.81 0.76 8.73
C VAL A 8 -7.69 -0.42 9.14
N THR A 9 -8.86 -0.52 8.50
CA THR A 9 -9.85 -1.59 8.73
C THR A 9 -10.07 -2.47 7.52
N ASP A 10 -9.61 -2.04 6.33
CA ASP A 10 -9.91 -2.66 5.04
C ASP A 10 -8.71 -2.58 4.09
N ILE A 11 -8.66 -3.45 3.08
CA ILE A 11 -7.55 -3.51 2.12
C ILE A 11 -7.42 -2.20 1.33
N GLU A 12 -8.53 -1.51 1.05
CA GLU A 12 -8.51 -0.21 0.38
C GLU A 12 -7.82 0.87 1.23
N THR A 13 -8.16 0.97 2.51
CA THR A 13 -7.54 1.94 3.43
C THR A 13 -6.08 1.57 3.69
N LEU A 14 -5.75 0.28 3.67
CA LEU A 14 -4.38 -0.22 3.75
C LEU A 14 -3.54 0.28 2.56
N GLY A 15 -4.03 0.12 1.33
CA GLY A 15 -3.34 0.58 0.12
C GLY A 15 -3.16 2.09 0.07
N LYS A 16 -4.20 2.86 0.45
CA LYS A 16 -4.13 4.33 0.54
C LYS A 16 -3.05 4.79 1.51
N ARG A 17 -3.05 4.23 2.74
CA ARG A 17 -2.02 4.53 3.74
C ARG A 17 -0.63 4.13 3.29
N TYR A 18 -0.49 2.97 2.67
CA TYR A 18 0.79 2.51 2.16
C TYR A 18 1.39 3.48 1.13
N ARG A 19 0.58 4.06 0.22
CA ARG A 19 1.06 5.09 -0.71
C ARG A 19 1.47 6.39 -0.02
N GLU A 20 0.73 6.86 0.98
CA GLU A 20 1.13 8.04 1.75
C GLU A 20 2.48 7.83 2.44
N LEU A 21 2.71 6.63 2.97
CA LEU A 21 3.96 6.24 3.60
C LEU A 21 5.10 6.13 2.58
N LEU A 22 4.85 5.54 1.40
CA LEU A 22 5.82 5.51 0.30
C LEU A 22 6.24 6.93 -0.07
N LYS A 23 5.29 7.85 -0.30
CA LYS A 23 5.65 9.24 -0.65
C LYS A 23 6.53 9.92 0.42
N LYS A 24 6.33 9.57 1.70
CA LYS A 24 7.05 10.15 2.84
C LYS A 24 8.41 9.51 3.13
N TYR A 25 8.53 8.19 2.97
CA TYR A 25 9.68 7.40 3.41
C TYR A 25 10.45 6.71 2.28
N HIS A 26 10.01 6.86 1.02
CA HIS A 26 10.73 6.31 -0.12
C HIS A 26 12.12 6.99 -0.26
N PRO A 27 13.18 6.21 -0.57
CA PRO A 27 14.55 6.72 -0.65
C PRO A 27 14.72 7.88 -1.67
N ASP A 28 14.01 7.87 -2.80
CA ASP A 28 14.02 9.00 -3.75
C ASP A 28 13.55 10.33 -3.14
N ASN A 29 12.65 10.29 -2.16
CA ASN A 29 12.13 11.50 -1.50
C ASN A 29 12.91 11.86 -0.22
N GLY A 30 14.08 11.24 0.00
CA GLY A 30 14.93 11.48 1.17
C GLY A 30 14.62 10.58 2.38
N GLY A 31 13.81 9.53 2.18
CA GLY A 31 13.55 8.53 3.20
C GLY A 31 14.65 7.46 3.33
N SER A 32 14.45 6.49 4.23
CA SER A 32 15.42 5.43 4.51
C SER A 32 14.88 4.05 4.12
N VAL A 33 15.73 3.22 3.51
CA VAL A 33 15.39 1.83 3.16
C VAL A 33 14.93 1.04 4.39
N SER A 34 15.52 1.28 5.56
CA SER A 34 15.14 0.62 6.81
C SER A 34 13.72 0.96 7.28
N GLU A 35 13.28 2.21 7.10
CA GLU A 35 11.90 2.64 7.39
C GLU A 35 10.94 1.98 6.41
N MET A 36 11.29 1.96 5.12
CA MET A 36 10.47 1.33 4.08
C MET A 36 10.31 -0.18 4.30
N GLN A 37 11.38 -0.87 4.73
CA GLN A 37 11.33 -2.28 5.12
C GLN A 37 10.38 -2.51 6.30
N SER A 38 10.40 -1.63 7.29
CA SER A 38 9.50 -1.72 8.45
C SER A 38 8.04 -1.53 8.04
N ILE A 39 7.76 -0.56 7.16
CA ILE A 39 6.43 -0.31 6.61
C ILE A 39 5.95 -1.51 5.79
N ASN A 40 6.79 -2.07 4.92
CA ASN A 40 6.45 -3.25 4.11
C ASN A 40 6.12 -4.46 4.99
N ALA A 41 6.89 -4.69 6.05
CA ALA A 41 6.65 -5.79 6.98
C ALA A 41 5.33 -5.63 7.75
N GLU A 42 4.99 -4.40 8.16
CA GLU A 42 3.72 -4.12 8.84
C GLU A 42 2.52 -4.24 7.88
N TYR A 43 2.67 -3.74 6.65
CA TYR A 43 1.69 -3.88 5.59
C TYR A 43 1.38 -5.34 5.28
N ASP A 44 2.40 -6.18 5.11
CA ASP A 44 2.23 -7.60 4.79
C ASP A 44 1.47 -8.36 5.90
N ARG A 45 1.79 -8.05 7.17
CA ARG A 45 1.06 -8.59 8.32
C ARG A 45 -0.42 -8.20 8.31
N LEU A 46 -0.71 -6.92 8.09
CA LEU A 46 -2.08 -6.42 8.04
C LEU A 46 -2.86 -6.98 6.86
N PHE A 47 -2.22 -7.07 5.69
CA PHE A 47 -2.82 -7.67 4.50
C PHE A 47 -3.15 -9.14 4.75
N ALA A 48 -2.25 -9.91 5.36
CA ALA A 48 -2.49 -11.31 5.71
C ALA A 48 -3.65 -11.48 6.71
N ASP A 49 -3.80 -10.55 7.65
CA ASP A 49 -4.90 -10.54 8.61
C ASP A 49 -6.25 -10.19 7.94
N LEU A 50 -6.27 -9.09 7.18
CA LEU A 50 -7.45 -8.64 6.43
C LEU A 50 -7.88 -9.63 5.35
N SER A 51 -6.93 -10.28 4.67
CA SER A 51 -7.19 -11.33 3.67
C SER A 51 -7.86 -12.56 4.32
N LYS A 52 -7.47 -12.94 5.54
CA LYS A 52 -8.13 -14.02 6.28
C LYS A 52 -9.57 -13.67 6.66
N VAL A 53 -9.83 -12.42 7.06
CA VAL A 53 -11.18 -11.95 7.38
C VAL A 53 -12.07 -11.90 6.13
N ASN A 54 -11.53 -11.46 5.00
CA ASN A 54 -12.27 -11.33 3.73
C ASN A 54 -12.46 -12.67 2.98
N LYS A 55 -11.80 -13.77 3.37
CA LYS A 55 -11.97 -15.10 2.73
C LYS A 55 -13.41 -15.66 2.77
N SER A 56 -14.27 -15.12 3.63
CA SER A 56 -15.67 -15.54 3.69
C SER A 56 -16.57 -14.86 2.64
N ASP A 57 -16.08 -13.79 2.01
CA ASP A 57 -16.75 -13.07 0.94
C ASP A 57 -15.93 -13.26 -0.35
N SER A 58 -16.55 -13.25 -1.53
CA SER A 58 -15.92 -13.62 -2.81
C SER A 58 -14.78 -12.68 -3.30
N GLN A 59 -14.20 -11.86 -2.42
CA GLN A 59 -13.10 -10.93 -2.66
C GLN A 59 -11.85 -11.31 -1.86
N SER A 60 -11.31 -12.50 -2.09
CA SER A 60 -10.00 -12.87 -1.54
C SER A 60 -8.90 -12.39 -2.48
N TYR A 61 -8.14 -11.38 -2.08
CA TYR A 61 -6.94 -10.95 -2.78
C TYR A 61 -5.81 -11.97 -2.59
N THR A 62 -5.13 -12.34 -3.67
CA THR A 62 -3.98 -13.26 -3.64
C THR A 62 -2.70 -12.53 -3.26
N TYR A 63 -1.69 -13.29 -2.83
CA TYR A 63 -0.37 -12.75 -2.53
C TYR A 63 0.30 -12.14 -3.78
N GLU A 64 0.11 -12.76 -4.95
CA GLU A 64 0.63 -12.22 -6.21
C GLU A 64 0.01 -10.86 -6.56
N GLU A 65 -1.31 -10.72 -6.43
CA GLU A 65 -1.99 -9.42 -6.63
C GLU A 65 -1.44 -8.35 -5.68
N ASN A 66 -1.14 -8.71 -4.43
CA ASN A 66 -0.57 -7.79 -3.46
C ASN A 66 0.86 -7.35 -3.82
N GLU A 67 1.69 -8.27 -4.30
CA GLU A 67 3.04 -7.94 -4.78
C GLU A 67 2.97 -7.00 -6.00
N GLN A 68 2.09 -7.28 -6.95
CA GLN A 68 1.87 -6.39 -8.10
C GLN A 68 1.38 -5.01 -7.66
N PHE A 69 0.46 -4.96 -6.69
CA PHE A 69 -0.04 -3.71 -6.13
C PHE A 69 1.09 -2.89 -5.51
N LYS A 70 1.94 -3.51 -4.69
CA LYS A 70 3.12 -2.85 -4.10
C LYS A 70 4.10 -2.37 -5.18
N ALA A 71 4.36 -3.18 -6.20
CA ALA A 71 5.27 -2.83 -7.29
C ALA A 71 4.77 -1.61 -8.06
N ILE A 72 3.49 -1.59 -8.43
CA ILE A 72 2.86 -0.45 -9.11
C ILE A 72 2.96 0.79 -8.22
N LEU A 73 2.59 0.70 -6.94
CA LEU A 73 2.66 1.82 -5.99
C LEU A 73 4.08 2.38 -5.81
N ASN A 74 5.08 1.51 -5.81
CA ASN A 74 6.48 1.91 -5.74
C ASN A 74 6.93 2.63 -7.01
N GLU A 75 6.54 2.14 -8.18
CA GLU A 75 6.85 2.77 -9.48
C GLU A 75 6.22 4.17 -9.57
N ILE A 76 4.92 4.29 -9.25
CA ILE A 76 4.19 5.58 -9.27
C ILE A 76 4.57 6.52 -8.11
N THR A 77 5.45 6.12 -7.19
CA THR A 77 5.97 6.99 -6.12
C THR A 77 7.07 7.92 -6.64
N GLY A 78 7.82 7.52 -7.67
CA GLY A 78 8.78 8.41 -8.33
C GLY A 78 8.13 9.50 -9.19
N PHE A 79 6.85 9.33 -9.53
CA PHE A 79 6.10 10.29 -10.33
C PHE A 79 5.26 11.20 -9.45
N ASN A 80 5.26 12.50 -9.77
CA ASN A 80 4.48 13.49 -9.04
C ASN A 80 3.02 13.53 -9.56
N MET A 81 2.30 12.41 -9.41
CA MET A 81 0.92 12.24 -9.89
C MET A 81 -0.06 11.96 -8.74
N THR A 82 -1.33 12.27 -8.96
CA THR A 82 -2.40 11.94 -8.02
C THR A 82 -2.92 10.54 -8.28
N VAL A 83 -3.07 9.73 -7.23
CA VAL A 83 -3.51 8.34 -7.35
C VAL A 83 -4.65 8.09 -6.38
N GLN A 84 -5.72 7.49 -6.88
CA GLN A 84 -6.86 7.01 -6.11
C GLN A 84 -6.90 5.48 -6.16
N ILE A 85 -7.15 4.87 -5.02
CA ILE A 85 -7.32 3.41 -4.92
C ILE A 85 -8.79 3.16 -4.59
N ILE A 86 -9.46 2.35 -5.41
CA ILE A 86 -10.87 1.94 -5.26
C ILE A 86 -10.92 0.42 -5.41
N GLY A 87 -11.03 -0.31 -4.30
CA GLY A 87 -10.89 -1.76 -4.29
C GLY A 87 -9.59 -2.22 -4.97
N SER A 88 -9.70 -3.02 -6.04
CA SER A 88 -8.57 -3.51 -6.85
C SER A 88 -8.10 -2.54 -7.94
N TRP A 89 -8.75 -1.38 -8.09
CA TRP A 89 -8.46 -0.43 -9.15
C TRP A 89 -7.58 0.71 -8.64
N ILE A 90 -6.49 0.99 -9.37
CA ILE A 90 -5.62 2.14 -9.15
C ILE A 90 -5.90 3.15 -10.27
N TRP A 91 -6.45 4.30 -9.90
CA TRP A 91 -6.70 5.43 -10.80
C TRP A 91 -5.58 6.46 -10.65
N CYS A 92 -4.79 6.65 -11.71
CA CYS A 92 -3.76 7.69 -11.77
C CYS A 92 -4.27 8.88 -12.62
N PHE A 93 -4.17 10.10 -12.10
CA PHE A 93 -4.53 11.33 -12.81
C PHE A 93 -3.60 12.49 -12.43
N ASP A 94 -3.59 13.53 -13.27
CA ASP A 94 -2.71 14.70 -13.13
C ASP A 94 -1.21 14.33 -13.30
N CYS A 95 -0.88 13.61 -14.37
CA CYS A 95 0.49 13.26 -14.74
C CYS A 95 1.09 14.40 -15.60
N TYR A 96 1.86 15.31 -14.99
CA TYR A 96 2.53 16.43 -15.68
C TYR A 96 4.04 16.22 -15.83
#